data_AF-E6QGH4-F1
#
_entry.id   AF-E6QGH4-F1
#
_cell.length_a   1.000
_cell.length_b   1.000
_cell.length_c   1.000
_cell.angle_alpha   90.00
_cell.angle_beta   90.00
_cell.angle_gamma   90.00
#
_symmetry.space_group_name_H-M   'P 1'
#
loop_
_entity.id
_entity.type
_entity.pdbx_description
1 polymer ?
#
loop_
_entity_poly.entity_id
_entity_poly.type
_entity_poly.pdbx_seq_one_letter_code
_entity_poly.pdbx_strand_id
1 'polypeptide(L)'
;MLYIEPHAGPAPIVQVITDARHTVDLNVYYLSSKPILSALRRAHARGVNVRVILDQHPYGIKPWMVRKEARAIRETGATLRWAPSRFEAGAGHYRFDHAKYVVSGHEVEIGTANFDWSAFHKNREYLNVTGNTAIVKAAQRVFDADWNDQKAGPYPHQVLVLSPGSAAQMVSVIDQPGPVDIESEEMGDDRTILSAIAAKGHAARVILPASISAEDQRNVADLEQHGVQVRLLPKL
;
A
#
# COMPACT_ATOMS: atom_id res chain seq x y z
N MET A 1 6.08 13.38 -6.01
CA MET A 1 4.82 14.14 -6.09
C MET A 1 3.75 13.35 -5.37
N LEU A 2 2.98 14.01 -4.51
CA LEU A 2 1.86 13.41 -3.78
C LEU A 2 0.56 13.74 -4.51
N TYR A 3 -0.27 12.72 -4.72
CA TYR A 3 -1.62 12.84 -5.26
C TYR A 3 -2.63 12.29 -4.25
N ILE A 4 -3.85 12.82 -4.28
CA ILE A 4 -4.91 12.47 -3.34
C ILE A 4 -6.14 12.03 -4.14
N GLU A 5 -6.66 10.84 -3.84
CA GLU A 5 -7.90 10.33 -4.41
C GLU A 5 -9.14 10.86 -3.69
N PRO A 6 -10.29 10.96 -4.39
CA PRO A 6 -10.54 10.53 -5.78
C PRO A 6 -10.17 11.58 -6.85
N HIS A 7 -9.48 12.67 -6.47
CA HIS A 7 -9.25 13.80 -7.38
C HIS A 7 -8.25 13.51 -8.49
N ALA A 8 -7.21 12.70 -8.22
CA ALA A 8 -6.18 12.40 -9.20
C ALA A 8 -6.57 11.25 -10.16
N GLY A 9 -7.37 10.30 -9.68
CA GLY A 9 -7.76 9.11 -10.42
C GLY A 9 -6.55 8.22 -10.74
N PRO A 10 -6.71 7.23 -11.64
CA PRO A 10 -5.63 6.29 -11.96
C PRO A 10 -4.47 6.91 -12.76
N ALA A 11 -4.52 8.21 -13.07
CA ALA A 11 -3.58 8.87 -13.97
C ALA A 11 -2.12 8.79 -13.50
N PRO A 12 -1.76 9.01 -12.21
CA PRO A 12 -0.38 8.91 -11.76
C PRO A 12 0.22 7.51 -11.97
N ILE A 13 -0.55 6.46 -11.68
CA ILE A 13 -0.14 5.05 -11.88
C ILE A 13 -0.01 4.74 -13.37
N VAL A 14 -0.98 5.17 -14.19
CA VAL A 14 -0.94 4.98 -15.65
C VAL A 14 0.29 5.67 -16.26
N GLN A 15 0.69 6.83 -15.74
CA GLN A 15 1.87 7.55 -16.24
C GLN A 15 3.16 6.75 -15.97
N VAL A 16 3.34 6.22 -14.75
CA VAL A 16 4.50 5.37 -14.42
C VAL A 16 4.65 4.16 -15.37
N ILE A 17 3.52 3.52 -15.69
CA ILE A 17 3.49 2.38 -16.63
C ILE A 17 3.76 2.84 -18.08
N THR A 18 3.33 4.05 -18.43
CA THR A 18 3.47 4.61 -19.78
C THR A 18 4.92 5.01 -20.05
N ASP A 19 5.61 5.56 -19.07
CA ASP A 19 6.99 6.05 -19.20
C ASP A 19 8.05 4.94 -19.07
N ALA A 20 7.64 3.77 -18.56
CA ALA A 20 8.49 2.59 -18.48
C ALA A 20 9.05 2.14 -19.85
N ARG A 21 10.37 1.94 -19.90
CA ARG A 21 11.13 1.56 -21.11
C ARG A 21 11.54 0.09 -21.17
N HIS A 22 11.77 -0.54 -20.01
CA HIS A 22 12.34 -1.89 -19.94
C HIS A 22 11.51 -2.83 -19.06
N THR A 23 11.14 -2.37 -17.87
CA THR A 23 10.36 -3.16 -16.90
C THR A 23 9.21 -2.36 -16.32
N VAL A 24 8.12 -3.06 -16.01
CA VAL A 24 7.04 -2.63 -15.12
C VAL A 24 6.84 -3.76 -14.13
N ASP A 25 7.09 -3.48 -12.87
CA ASP A 25 6.95 -4.42 -11.78
C ASP A 25 5.90 -3.88 -10.81
N LEU A 26 4.79 -4.60 -10.70
CA LEU A 26 3.59 -4.15 -9.99
C LEU A 26 3.20 -5.15 -8.91
N ASN A 27 3.18 -4.72 -7.65
CA ASN A 27 2.58 -5.49 -6.56
C ASN A 27 1.27 -4.79 -6.15
N VAL A 28 0.18 -5.56 -6.06
CA VAL A 28 -1.13 -5.01 -5.72
C VAL A 28 -1.99 -6.03 -4.99
N TYR A 29 -2.73 -5.55 -3.99
CA TYR A 29 -3.77 -6.31 -3.31
C TYR A 29 -4.99 -6.60 -4.20
N TYR A 30 -5.44 -5.61 -4.97
CA TYR A 30 -6.56 -5.74 -5.89
C TYR A 30 -6.45 -4.78 -7.10
N LEU A 31 -6.71 -5.28 -8.30
CA LEU A 31 -6.61 -4.61 -9.60
C LEU A 31 -7.80 -4.96 -10.51
N SER A 32 -8.69 -4.00 -10.69
CA SER A 32 -9.81 -4.08 -11.66
C SER A 32 -9.94 -2.84 -12.56
N SER A 33 -9.07 -1.84 -12.36
CA SER A 33 -9.04 -0.60 -13.13
C SER A 33 -8.73 -0.84 -14.61
N LYS A 34 -9.70 -0.57 -15.48
CA LYS A 34 -9.53 -0.68 -16.94
C LYS A 34 -8.42 0.23 -17.48
N PRO A 35 -8.27 1.50 -17.05
CA PRO A 35 -7.15 2.34 -17.48
C PRO A 35 -5.78 1.71 -17.19
N ILE A 36 -5.60 1.15 -15.99
CA ILE A 36 -4.34 0.52 -15.57
C ILE A 36 -4.09 -0.76 -16.38
N LEU A 37 -5.07 -1.66 -16.52
CA LEU A 37 -4.96 -2.86 -17.36
C LEU A 37 -4.63 -2.52 -18.82
N SER A 38 -5.22 -1.45 -19.34
CA SER A 38 -4.93 -0.95 -20.69
C SER A 38 -3.50 -0.41 -20.81
N ALA A 39 -2.99 0.28 -19.79
CA ALA A 39 -1.61 0.75 -19.74
C ALA A 39 -0.61 -0.41 -19.70
N LEU A 40 -0.86 -1.45 -18.89
CA LEU A 40 -0.03 -2.66 -18.83
C LEU A 40 0.03 -3.36 -20.20
N ARG A 41 -1.13 -3.51 -20.86
CA ARG A 41 -1.20 -4.06 -22.23
C ARG A 41 -0.37 -3.26 -23.22
N ARG A 42 -0.46 -1.93 -23.17
CA ARG A 42 0.35 -1.06 -24.04
C ARG A 42 1.83 -1.18 -23.72
N ALA A 43 2.24 -1.24 -22.45
CA ALA A 43 3.63 -1.43 -22.06
C ALA A 43 4.18 -2.75 -22.62
N HIS A 44 3.45 -3.85 -22.42
CA HIS A 44 3.82 -5.15 -22.98
C HIS A 44 3.95 -5.11 -24.51
N ALA A 45 3.01 -4.46 -25.21
CA ALA A 45 3.07 -4.32 -26.67
C ALA A 45 4.27 -3.48 -27.16
N ARG A 46 4.83 -2.60 -26.31
CA ARG A 46 6.09 -1.87 -26.58
C ARG A 46 7.34 -2.73 -26.34
N GLY A 47 7.19 -3.97 -25.88
CA GLY A 47 8.31 -4.85 -25.52
C GLY A 47 8.82 -4.67 -24.08
N VAL A 48 8.10 -3.94 -23.23
CA VAL A 48 8.41 -3.82 -21.81
C VAL A 48 8.08 -5.14 -21.11
N ASN A 49 9.00 -5.62 -20.26
CA ASN A 49 8.75 -6.78 -19.42
C ASN A 49 7.82 -6.39 -18.27
N VAL A 50 6.59 -6.92 -18.27
CA VAL A 50 5.58 -6.62 -17.26
C VAL A 50 5.41 -7.79 -16.31
N ARG A 51 5.69 -7.59 -15.03
CA ARG A 51 5.53 -8.56 -13.95
C ARG A 51 4.51 -8.05 -12.94
N VAL A 52 3.59 -8.91 -12.51
CA VAL A 52 2.55 -8.59 -11.53
C VAL A 52 2.56 -9.61 -10.40
N ILE A 53 2.62 -9.13 -9.16
CA ILE A 53 2.31 -9.88 -7.95
C ILE A 53 0.89 -9.48 -7.52
N LEU A 54 0.05 -10.48 -7.27
CA LEU A 54 -1.34 -10.29 -6.88
C LEU A 54 -1.66 -11.11 -5.62
N ASP A 55 -2.38 -10.51 -4.68
CA ASP A 55 -2.91 -11.20 -3.51
C ASP A 55 -3.91 -12.31 -3.89
N GLN A 56 -3.84 -13.46 -3.20
CA GLN A 56 -4.66 -14.61 -3.54
C GLN A 56 -6.02 -14.62 -2.82
N HIS A 57 -6.14 -13.92 -1.69
CA HIS A 57 -7.31 -14.00 -0.80
C HIS A 57 -7.76 -12.62 -0.28
N PRO A 58 -7.98 -11.61 -1.13
CA PRO A 58 -8.35 -10.29 -0.65
C PRO A 58 -9.66 -10.32 0.14
N TYR A 59 -9.70 -9.58 1.24
CA TYR A 59 -10.76 -9.57 2.24
C TYR A 59 -12.09 -9.18 1.58
N GLY A 60 -13.13 -9.99 1.83
CA GLY A 60 -14.46 -9.78 1.25
C GLY A 60 -14.57 -10.09 -0.26
N ILE A 61 -13.48 -10.47 -0.93
CA ILE A 61 -13.50 -10.78 -2.37
C ILE A 61 -13.69 -12.29 -2.58
N LYS A 62 -14.72 -12.64 -3.35
CA LYS A 62 -15.04 -14.04 -3.66
C LYS A 62 -13.96 -14.65 -4.58
N PRO A 63 -13.60 -15.93 -4.41
CA PRO A 63 -12.56 -16.58 -5.23
C PRO A 63 -12.76 -16.50 -6.75
N TRP A 64 -14.01 -16.46 -7.23
CA TRP A 64 -14.28 -16.32 -8.66
C TRP A 64 -13.95 -14.92 -9.20
N MET A 65 -14.01 -13.88 -8.37
CA MET A 65 -13.63 -12.52 -8.73
C MET A 65 -12.10 -12.42 -8.85
N VAL A 66 -11.37 -13.00 -7.89
CA VAL A 66 -9.89 -13.11 -7.95
C VAL A 66 -9.44 -13.85 -9.22
N ARG A 67 -10.12 -14.95 -9.57
CA ARG A 67 -9.84 -15.67 -10.85
C ARG A 67 -10.10 -14.81 -12.08
N LYS A 68 -11.13 -13.95 -12.07
CA LYS A 68 -11.46 -13.05 -13.18
C LYS A 68 -10.42 -11.94 -13.30
N GLU A 69 -10.00 -11.35 -12.19
CA GLU A 69 -8.93 -10.38 -12.10
C GLU A 69 -7.60 -10.94 -12.62
N ALA A 70 -7.17 -12.09 -12.10
CA ALA A 70 -5.94 -12.75 -12.54
C ALA A 70 -5.96 -13.09 -14.04
N ARG A 71 -7.14 -13.40 -14.60
CA ARG A 71 -7.32 -13.58 -16.04
C ARG A 71 -7.13 -12.26 -16.79
N ALA A 72 -7.78 -11.18 -16.34
CA ALA A 72 -7.68 -9.87 -16.97
C ALA A 72 -6.23 -9.34 -16.99
N ILE A 73 -5.45 -9.59 -15.92
CA ILE A 73 -4.03 -9.27 -15.86
C ILE A 73 -3.24 -10.09 -16.88
N ARG A 74 -3.41 -11.42 -16.91
CA ARG A 74 -2.71 -12.28 -17.90
C ARG A 74 -3.05 -11.90 -19.34
N GLU A 75 -4.29 -11.49 -19.61
CA GLU A 75 -4.72 -11.05 -20.93
C GLU A 75 -4.00 -9.78 -21.40
N THR A 76 -3.37 -9.00 -20.51
CA THR A 76 -2.51 -7.86 -20.90
C THR A 76 -1.17 -8.30 -21.51
N GLY A 77 -0.77 -9.56 -21.32
CA GLY A 77 0.56 -10.08 -21.64
C GLY A 77 1.53 -10.06 -20.46
N ALA A 78 1.12 -9.53 -19.30
CA ALA A 78 1.91 -9.55 -18.08
C ALA A 78 2.15 -10.98 -17.56
N THR A 79 3.35 -11.21 -17.02
CA THR A 79 3.63 -12.40 -16.22
C THR A 79 3.05 -12.19 -14.83
N LEU A 80 2.14 -13.07 -14.42
CA LEU A 80 1.47 -12.99 -13.12
C LEU A 80 1.99 -14.07 -12.16
N ARG A 81 2.34 -13.66 -10.94
CA ARG A 81 2.56 -14.55 -9.78
C ARG A 81 1.58 -14.18 -8.66
N TRP A 82 1.22 -15.17 -7.86
CA TRP A 82 0.53 -14.93 -6.61
C TRP A 82 1.51 -14.38 -5.58
N ALA A 83 1.01 -13.59 -4.64
CA ALA A 83 1.77 -13.15 -3.49
C ALA A 83 2.42 -14.35 -2.77
N PRO A 84 3.66 -14.17 -2.26
CA PRO A 84 4.35 -15.19 -1.49
C PRO A 84 3.52 -15.81 -0.37
N SER A 85 3.53 -17.14 -0.28
CA SER A 85 2.79 -17.86 0.77
C SER A 85 3.19 -17.43 2.18
N ARG A 86 4.41 -16.91 2.39
CA ARG A 86 4.86 -16.36 3.68
C ARG A 86 4.08 -15.14 4.16
N PHE A 87 3.39 -14.43 3.27
CA PHE A 87 2.44 -13.38 3.65
C PHE A 87 1.15 -14.03 4.16
N GLU A 88 0.65 -15.06 3.48
CA GLU A 88 -0.60 -15.79 3.80
C GLU A 88 -0.46 -16.87 4.91
N ALA A 89 0.75 -17.30 5.24
CA ALA A 89 0.99 -18.45 6.13
C ALA A 89 1.01 -18.04 7.61
N GLY A 90 0.00 -18.48 8.36
CA GLY A 90 -0.05 -18.37 9.82
C GLY A 90 -1.46 -18.53 10.39
N ALA A 91 -1.58 -18.82 11.68
CA ALA A 91 -2.85 -18.75 12.39
C ALA A 91 -3.19 -17.26 12.66
N GLY A 92 -4.28 -16.78 12.06
CA GLY A 92 -4.74 -15.39 12.19
C GLY A 92 -5.62 -15.01 10.99
N HIS A 93 -6.69 -14.24 11.22
CA HIS A 93 -7.77 -14.08 10.24
C HIS A 93 -7.53 -13.00 9.14
N TYR A 94 -6.36 -12.35 9.12
CA TYR A 94 -6.13 -11.16 8.28
C TYR A 94 -4.68 -11.00 7.81
N ARG A 95 -4.10 -12.06 7.23
CA ARG A 95 -2.75 -11.99 6.67
C ARG A 95 -2.85 -11.96 5.15
N PHE A 96 -2.42 -10.84 4.57
CA PHE A 96 -2.49 -10.56 3.15
C PHE A 96 -1.23 -9.83 2.66
N ASP A 97 -0.93 -9.93 1.38
CA ASP A 97 -0.05 -8.94 0.73
C ASP A 97 -0.85 -7.66 0.45
N HIS A 98 -0.79 -6.73 1.40
CA HIS A 98 -1.57 -5.49 1.35
C HIS A 98 -0.82 -4.32 0.70
N ALA A 99 0.35 -4.54 0.10
CA ALA A 99 1.11 -3.48 -0.56
C ALA A 99 0.47 -3.09 -1.92
N LYS A 100 0.62 -1.81 -2.30
CA LYS A 100 0.26 -1.32 -3.64
C LYS A 100 1.36 -0.40 -4.13
N TYR A 101 2.03 -0.82 -5.19
CA TYR A 101 3.04 -0.01 -5.85
C TYR A 101 3.29 -0.50 -7.29
N VAL A 102 3.74 0.42 -8.13
CA VAL A 102 4.32 0.10 -9.43
C VAL A 102 5.69 0.75 -9.53
N VAL A 103 6.72 -0.05 -9.81
CA VAL A 103 8.08 0.42 -10.05
C VAL A 103 8.45 0.20 -11.52
N SER A 104 8.95 1.27 -12.13
CA SER A 104 9.73 1.20 -13.36
C SER A 104 11.18 1.53 -12.99
N GLY A 105 12.17 1.06 -13.76
CA GLY A 105 13.59 1.21 -13.39
C GLY A 105 14.11 2.64 -13.08
N HIS A 106 13.29 3.69 -13.24
CA HIS A 106 13.64 5.08 -12.94
C HIS A 106 12.63 5.81 -12.03
N GLU A 107 11.46 5.26 -11.76
CA GLU A 107 10.43 5.89 -10.91
C GLU A 107 9.52 4.84 -10.26
N VAL A 108 8.93 5.21 -9.14
CA VAL A 108 7.99 4.34 -8.42
C VAL A 108 6.78 5.15 -8.00
N GLU A 109 5.60 4.56 -8.16
CA GLU A 109 4.40 4.93 -7.42
C GLU A 109 4.25 3.97 -6.24
N ILE A 110 4.11 4.51 -5.02
CA ILE A 110 3.77 3.75 -3.80
C ILE A 110 2.60 4.48 -3.13
N GLY A 111 1.57 3.74 -2.73
CA GLY A 111 0.36 4.36 -2.22
C GLY A 111 -0.53 3.44 -1.39
N THR A 112 -1.63 4.01 -0.92
CA THR A 112 -2.66 3.29 -0.14
C THR A 112 -3.74 2.67 -1.03
N ALA A 113 -3.94 3.25 -2.23
CA ALA A 113 -5.00 2.89 -3.15
C ALA A 113 -4.88 1.46 -3.69
N ASN A 114 -5.96 0.69 -3.56
CA ASN A 114 -6.20 -0.42 -4.49
C ASN A 114 -6.33 0.10 -5.93
N PHE A 115 -6.08 -0.76 -6.92
CA PHE A 115 -6.19 -0.36 -8.32
C PHE A 115 -7.59 -0.66 -8.86
N ASP A 116 -8.61 -0.10 -8.20
CA ASP A 116 -10.02 -0.38 -8.42
C ASP A 116 -10.91 0.87 -8.42
N TRP A 117 -12.21 0.68 -8.66
CA TRP A 117 -13.11 1.82 -8.76
C TRP A 117 -13.31 2.55 -7.43
N SER A 118 -13.37 1.82 -6.31
CA SER A 118 -13.59 2.38 -4.98
C SER A 118 -12.45 3.34 -4.60
N ALA A 119 -11.20 2.92 -4.79
CA ALA A 119 -10.04 3.75 -4.52
C ALA A 119 -10.06 5.07 -5.30
N PHE A 120 -10.41 5.03 -6.59
CA PHE A 120 -10.34 6.21 -7.47
C PHE A 120 -11.61 7.07 -7.52
N HIS A 121 -12.70 6.69 -6.84
CA HIS A 121 -13.98 7.43 -6.91
C HIS A 121 -14.70 7.61 -5.58
N LYS A 122 -14.36 6.82 -4.55
CA LYS A 122 -15.04 6.86 -3.25
C LYS A 122 -14.09 7.11 -2.09
N ASN A 123 -12.96 6.41 -2.08
CA ASN A 123 -12.04 6.44 -0.95
C ASN A 123 -11.15 7.68 -1.03
N ARG A 124 -10.67 8.08 0.14
CA ARG A 124 -9.53 8.98 0.25
C ARG A 124 -8.27 8.12 0.29
N GLU A 125 -7.45 8.25 -0.74
CA GLU A 125 -6.21 7.48 -0.88
C GLU A 125 -5.05 8.42 -1.23
N TYR A 126 -3.84 7.93 -1.05
CA TYR A 126 -2.61 8.66 -1.33
C TYR A 126 -1.75 7.89 -2.32
N LEU A 127 -1.28 8.59 -3.36
CA LEU A 127 -0.32 8.06 -4.33
C LEU A 127 0.94 8.92 -4.28
N ASN A 128 2.09 8.32 -4.00
CA ASN A 128 3.38 9.01 -4.05
C ASN A 128 4.18 8.53 -5.24
N VAL A 129 4.36 9.40 -6.24
CA VAL A 129 5.23 9.14 -7.39
C VAL A 129 6.58 9.79 -7.17
N THR A 130 7.67 9.03 -7.24
CA THR A 130 9.02 9.57 -7.02
C THR A 130 10.08 8.91 -7.90
N GLY A 131 10.98 9.73 -8.43
CA GLY A 131 12.20 9.30 -9.10
C GLY A 131 13.41 9.23 -8.17
N ASN A 132 13.21 9.30 -6.84
CA ASN A 132 14.30 9.18 -5.88
C ASN A 132 14.95 7.79 -6.03
N THR A 133 16.20 7.77 -6.46
CA THR A 133 16.93 6.54 -6.80
C THR A 133 17.05 5.57 -5.64
N ALA A 134 17.13 6.05 -4.40
CA ALA A 134 17.19 5.19 -3.23
C ALA A 134 15.87 4.44 -3.02
N ILE A 135 14.73 5.13 -3.16
CA ILE A 135 13.37 4.59 -3.03
C ILE A 135 13.05 3.64 -4.18
N VAL A 136 13.32 4.03 -5.42
CA VAL A 136 13.13 3.17 -6.61
C VAL A 136 13.92 1.86 -6.46
N LYS A 137 15.19 1.95 -6.05
CA LYS A 137 16.02 0.76 -5.80
C LYS A 137 15.52 -0.09 -4.64
N ALA A 138 14.99 0.53 -3.59
CA ALA A 138 14.42 -0.19 -2.45
C ALA A 138 13.16 -0.94 -2.86
N ALA A 139 12.22 -0.28 -3.54
CA ALA A 139 10.99 -0.87 -4.06
C ALA A 139 11.28 -2.01 -5.06
N GLN A 140 12.22 -1.81 -5.99
CA GLN A 140 12.65 -2.86 -6.91
C GLN A 140 13.20 -4.09 -6.17
N ARG A 141 13.99 -3.89 -5.12
CA ARG A 141 14.53 -5.00 -4.31
C ARG A 141 13.46 -5.72 -3.50
N VAL A 142 12.44 -5.01 -3.01
CA VAL A 142 11.27 -5.63 -2.38
C VAL A 142 10.55 -6.50 -3.41
N PHE A 143 10.22 -5.92 -4.58
CA PHE A 143 9.55 -6.65 -5.66
C PHE A 143 10.34 -7.89 -6.08
N ASP A 144 11.64 -7.78 -6.33
CA ASP A 144 12.45 -8.93 -6.75
C ASP A 144 12.55 -10.00 -5.66
N ALA A 145 12.58 -9.61 -4.39
CA ALA A 145 12.55 -10.57 -3.29
C ALA A 145 11.20 -11.30 -3.23
N ASP A 146 10.09 -10.55 -3.22
CA ASP A 146 8.74 -11.10 -3.19
C ASP A 146 8.48 -11.98 -4.43
N TRP A 147 8.89 -11.52 -5.62
CA TRP A 147 8.77 -12.27 -6.88
C TRP A 147 9.43 -13.64 -6.79
N ASN A 148 10.54 -13.74 -6.06
CA ASN A 148 11.30 -14.98 -5.89
C ASN A 148 11.02 -15.71 -4.58
N ASP A 149 9.96 -15.34 -3.85
CA ASP A 149 9.60 -15.89 -2.53
C ASP A 149 10.77 -15.84 -1.52
N GLN A 150 11.48 -14.71 -1.52
CA GLN A 150 12.57 -14.40 -0.61
C GLN A 150 12.19 -13.21 0.27
N LYS A 151 12.84 -13.11 1.44
CA LYS A 151 12.74 -11.90 2.26
C LYS A 151 13.56 -10.79 1.64
N ALA A 152 13.04 -9.57 1.66
CA ALA A 152 13.83 -8.39 1.32
C ALA A 152 15.06 -8.32 2.24
N GLY A 153 16.23 -8.01 1.67
CA GLY A 153 17.46 -7.80 2.44
C GLY A 153 17.38 -6.56 3.35
N PRO A 154 18.47 -6.20 4.04
CA PRO A 154 18.45 -5.08 5.00
C PRO A 154 18.31 -3.70 4.34
N TYR A 155 18.72 -3.54 3.07
CA TYR A 155 18.72 -2.23 2.41
C TYR A 155 17.33 -1.61 2.27
N PRO A 156 16.28 -2.32 1.77
CA PRO A 156 14.94 -1.78 1.74
C PRO A 156 14.43 -1.24 3.09
N HIS A 157 14.74 -1.90 4.21
CA HIS A 157 14.36 -1.44 5.56
C HIS A 157 15.07 -0.15 6.02
N GLN A 158 16.15 0.27 5.35
CA GLN A 158 16.81 1.55 5.63
C GLN A 158 16.11 2.73 4.93
N VAL A 159 15.26 2.43 3.93
CA VAL A 159 14.65 3.42 3.04
C VAL A 159 13.12 3.43 3.15
N LEU A 160 12.53 2.25 3.36
CA LEU A 160 11.09 2.00 3.43
C LEU A 160 10.72 1.41 4.79
N VAL A 161 9.52 1.71 5.26
CA VAL A 161 8.88 1.02 6.39
C VAL A 161 8.18 -0.22 5.82
N LEU A 162 8.61 -1.43 6.21
CA LEU A 162 8.15 -2.68 5.59
C LEU A 162 7.65 -3.66 6.64
N SER A 163 6.41 -4.11 6.46
CA SER A 163 5.82 -5.21 7.22
C SER A 163 6.19 -6.56 6.60
N PRO A 164 6.19 -7.66 7.39
CA PRO A 164 6.01 -7.71 8.85
C PRO A 164 7.24 -7.20 9.61
N GLY A 165 7.05 -6.81 10.88
CA GLY A 165 8.14 -6.36 11.76
C GLY A 165 8.50 -4.87 11.63
N SER A 166 7.61 -4.06 11.09
CA SER A 166 7.79 -2.62 10.89
C SER A 166 7.63 -1.77 12.16
N ALA A 167 7.17 -2.34 13.29
CA ALA A 167 6.83 -1.58 14.50
C ALA A 167 7.96 -0.63 14.95
N ALA A 168 9.20 -1.11 15.03
CA ALA A 168 10.35 -0.27 15.39
C ALA A 168 10.62 0.85 14.37
N GLN A 169 10.44 0.56 13.08
CA GLN A 169 10.58 1.57 12.03
C GLN A 169 9.46 2.63 12.13
N MET A 170 8.23 2.22 12.42
CA MET A 170 7.11 3.13 12.60
C MET A 170 7.30 4.03 13.82
N VAL A 171 7.74 3.46 14.96
CA VAL A 171 8.11 4.23 16.16
C VAL A 171 9.18 5.27 15.82
N SER A 172 10.20 4.91 15.04
CA SER A 172 11.23 5.88 14.65
C SER A 172 10.72 7.04 13.79
N VAL A 173 9.64 6.84 13.03
CA VAL A 173 8.96 7.91 12.28
C VAL A 173 8.14 8.77 13.22
N ILE A 174 7.37 8.15 14.13
CA ILE A 174 6.55 8.86 15.11
C ILE A 174 7.43 9.72 16.00
N ASP A 175 8.52 9.19 16.54
CA ASP A 175 9.37 9.85 17.55
C ASP A 175 10.19 11.04 17.02
N GLN A 176 10.21 11.31 15.71
CA GLN A 176 10.92 12.46 15.15
C GLN A 176 10.49 13.77 15.82
N PRO A 177 11.40 14.73 16.05
CA PRO A 177 11.04 15.99 16.72
C PRO A 177 9.90 16.73 16.03
N GLY A 178 9.00 17.31 16.83
CA GLY A 178 7.85 18.06 16.33
C GLY A 178 6.54 17.26 16.27
N PRO A 179 5.49 17.85 15.68
CA PRO A 179 4.18 17.24 15.57
C PRO A 179 4.16 16.11 14.55
N VAL A 180 3.27 15.14 14.75
CA VAL A 180 3.00 14.04 13.84
C VAL A 180 1.52 14.02 13.45
N ASP A 181 1.27 13.90 12.15
CA ASP A 181 -0.07 13.78 11.58
C ASP A 181 -0.28 12.36 11.07
N ILE A 182 -1.34 11.72 11.56
CA ILE A 182 -1.67 10.34 11.25
C ILE A 182 -3.07 10.31 10.65
N GLU A 183 -3.20 9.64 9.52
CA GLU A 183 -4.49 9.29 8.94
C GLU A 183 -4.50 7.82 8.61
N SER A 184 -5.54 7.13 9.02
CA SER A 184 -5.67 5.68 8.83
C SER A 184 -7.13 5.27 8.70
N GLU A 185 -7.36 4.09 8.12
CA GLU A 185 -8.68 3.46 8.10
C GLU A 185 -9.03 2.81 9.45
N GLU A 186 -8.01 2.26 10.11
CA GLU A 186 -8.08 1.58 11.41
C GLU A 186 -6.95 2.08 12.31
N MET A 187 -7.18 2.13 13.62
CA MET A 187 -6.12 2.50 14.56
C MET A 187 -5.17 1.33 14.81
N GLY A 188 -5.70 0.11 14.81
CA GLY A 188 -4.93 -1.12 15.02
C GLY A 188 -4.60 -1.37 16.49
N ASP A 189 -3.90 -2.48 16.74
CA ASP A 189 -3.70 -3.05 18.07
C ASP A 189 -2.21 -3.19 18.49
N ASP A 190 -1.26 -2.75 17.66
CA ASP A 190 0.16 -2.79 17.99
C ASP A 190 0.47 -1.84 19.15
N ARG A 191 0.65 -2.41 20.34
CA ARG A 191 0.89 -1.66 21.58
C ARG A 191 2.17 -0.83 21.54
N THR A 192 3.17 -1.22 20.75
CA THR A 192 4.41 -0.44 20.63
C THR A 192 4.13 0.85 19.88
N ILE A 193 3.40 0.77 18.76
CA ILE A 193 3.03 1.93 17.96
C ILE A 193 2.07 2.83 18.74
N LEU A 194 1.02 2.26 19.36
CA LEU A 194 0.07 3.03 20.17
C LEU A 194 0.76 3.77 21.32
N SER A 195 1.72 3.14 22.00
CA SER A 195 2.49 3.79 23.07
C SER A 195 3.33 4.96 22.56
N ALA A 196 3.93 4.85 21.38
CA ALA A 196 4.69 5.94 20.77
C ALA A 196 3.79 7.13 20.39
N ILE A 197 2.59 6.86 19.86
CA ILE A 197 1.59 7.91 19.58
C ILE A 197 1.13 8.57 20.88
N ALA A 198 0.84 7.79 21.92
CA ALA A 198 0.46 8.32 23.24
C ALA A 198 1.56 9.21 23.83
N ALA A 199 2.82 8.82 23.71
CA ALA A 199 3.97 9.58 24.21
C ALA A 199 4.14 10.96 23.53
N LYS A 200 3.61 11.15 22.31
CA LYS A 200 3.55 12.46 21.65
C LYS A 200 2.53 13.41 22.28
N GLY A 201 1.50 12.88 22.92
CA GLY A 201 0.38 13.65 23.46
C GLY A 201 -0.16 14.69 22.47
N HIS A 202 -0.22 15.95 22.89
CA HIS A 202 -0.76 17.05 22.07
C HIS A 202 -0.02 17.30 20.74
N ALA A 203 1.19 16.77 20.56
CA ALA A 203 1.93 16.85 19.30
C ALA A 203 1.45 15.82 18.26
N ALA A 204 0.65 14.82 18.63
CA ALA A 204 0.04 13.89 17.69
C ALA A 204 -1.39 14.31 17.34
N ARG A 205 -1.70 14.28 16.04
CA ARG A 205 -3.05 14.49 15.49
C ARG A 205 -3.43 13.29 14.64
N VAL A 206 -4.57 12.69 14.94
CA VAL A 206 -5.06 11.46 14.29
C VAL A 206 -6.41 11.72 13.64
N ILE A 207 -6.56 11.31 12.38
CA ILE A 207 -7.82 11.30 11.65
C ILE A 207 -8.19 9.85 11.31
N LEU A 208 -9.41 9.46 11.67
CA LEU A 208 -9.98 8.12 11.43
C LEU A 208 -11.41 8.27 10.92
N PRO A 209 -11.96 7.29 10.18
CA PRO A 209 -13.39 7.25 9.89
C PRO A 209 -14.20 6.98 11.17
N ALA A 210 -15.39 7.55 11.29
CA ALA A 210 -16.29 7.27 12.44
C ALA A 210 -16.83 5.82 12.44
N SER A 211 -16.53 5.04 11.40
CA SER A 211 -16.88 3.62 11.28
C SER A 211 -15.86 2.66 11.89
N ILE A 212 -14.80 3.17 12.53
CA ILE A 212 -13.81 2.32 13.21
C ILE A 212 -14.46 1.35 14.20
N SER A 213 -13.79 0.21 14.39
CA SER A 213 -14.26 -0.87 15.26
C SER A 213 -14.42 -0.42 16.71
N ALA A 214 -15.21 -1.17 17.50
CA ALA A 214 -15.32 -0.92 18.94
C ALA A 214 -13.97 -1.05 19.68
N GLU A 215 -13.04 -1.82 19.13
CA GLU A 215 -11.67 -1.92 19.66
C GLU A 215 -10.86 -0.66 19.38
N ASP A 216 -10.88 -0.18 18.14
CA ASP A 216 -10.22 1.07 17.77
C ASP A 216 -10.80 2.26 18.53
N GLN A 217 -12.11 2.28 18.80
CA GLN A 217 -12.72 3.32 19.65
C GLN A 217 -12.13 3.32 21.07
N ARG A 218 -11.80 2.16 21.63
CA ARG A 218 -11.12 2.08 22.94
C ARG A 218 -9.68 2.56 22.85
N ASN A 219 -8.96 2.17 21.79
CA ASN A 219 -7.59 2.63 21.57
C ASN A 219 -7.54 4.16 21.37
N VAL A 220 -8.49 4.73 20.63
CA VAL A 220 -8.67 6.18 20.47
C VAL A 220 -8.92 6.87 21.81
N ALA A 221 -9.84 6.36 22.62
CA ALA A 221 -10.14 6.95 23.93
C ALA A 221 -8.92 6.93 24.87
N ASP A 222 -8.07 5.91 24.78
CA ASP A 222 -6.80 5.83 25.51
C ASP A 222 -5.78 6.88 25.00
N LEU A 223 -5.64 7.04 23.69
CA LEU A 223 -4.79 8.09 23.10
C LEU A 223 -5.22 9.50 23.51
N GLU A 224 -6.53 9.78 23.52
CA GLU A 224 -7.08 11.07 23.96
C GLU A 224 -6.78 11.37 25.43
N GLN A 225 -6.76 10.36 26.32
CA GLN A 225 -6.35 10.53 27.72
C GLN A 225 -4.89 10.97 27.86
N HIS A 226 -4.04 10.65 26.88
CA HIS A 226 -2.64 11.09 26.81
C HIS A 226 -2.48 12.44 26.08
N GLY A 227 -3.57 13.09 25.69
CA GLY A 227 -3.58 14.40 25.05
C GLY A 227 -3.46 14.36 23.52
N VAL A 228 -3.47 13.19 22.90
CA VAL A 228 -3.51 13.05 21.43
C VAL A 228 -4.80 13.64 20.89
N GLN A 229 -4.71 14.42 19.83
CA GLN A 229 -5.88 15.03 19.20
C GLN A 229 -6.46 14.08 18.16
N VAL A 230 -7.61 13.47 18.44
CA VAL A 230 -8.27 12.57 17.48
C VAL A 230 -9.51 13.23 16.88
N ARG A 231 -9.69 13.06 15.57
CA ARG A 231 -10.90 13.48 14.86
C ARG A 231 -11.48 12.33 14.06
N LEU A 232 -12.73 11.97 14.39
CA LEU A 232 -13.51 11.02 13.62
C LEU A 232 -14.25 11.73 12.49
N LEU A 233 -14.04 11.28 11.26
CA LEU A 233 -14.74 11.78 10.08
C LEU A 233 -16.10 11.11 9.95
N PRO A 234 -17.19 11.88 9.79
CA PRO A 234 -18.52 11.29 9.63
C PRO A 234 -18.58 10.42 8.36
N LYS A 235 -19.50 9.44 8.36
CA LYS A 235 -19.85 8.73 7.14
C LYS A 235 -20.43 9.74 6.14
N LEU A 236 -19.85 9.81 4.95
CA LEU A 236 -20.41 10.53 3.81
C LEU A 236 -21.70 9.85 3.31
#